data_AF-A0AAW1HMA0-F1
#
_entry.id   AF-A0AAW1HMA0-F1
#
_cell.length_a   1.000
_cell.length_b   1.000
_cell.length_c   1.000
_cell.angle_alpha   90.00
_cell.angle_beta   90.00
_cell.angle_gamma   90.00
#
_symmetry.space_group_name_H-M   'P 1'
#
loop_
_entity.id
_entity.type
_entity.pdbx_description
1 polymer ?
#
loop_
_entity_poly.entity_id
_entity_poly.type
_entity_poly.pdbx_seq_one_letter_code
_entity_poly.pdbx_strand_id
1 'polypeptide(L)'
;MGNAVSQPIEQIAREVSQPIEQVVRAVSVPIEQIARGVSQPIEQIVHGVSEPIGQIACEVSRPMEQIARGVSQHFEKGISIRAERDSLADLKQRHGCDYPGCEHRPSDRKNWMASLGPGRLAINEIVWPATHNSATNGIGSFITRPFAECQTLSIYNQLVKGVRLLDVRVQQDGLVCHGPIKGYHVGVVFQDVKRFLSETVSEIIILEIRTEFEHNDPPEFDKYLVEGLGDYLIRQDDNVFDMTVGQVLPKRVICIWKPRNSAAPQVGGLLWSARYLKDDWINTDLPLTKFQGNLTHLGEQPPVSVRKFFYRVENTLTPQADNPGLYLTALTGWINGYARLFIAQCFSTGIADRLQVFSTDFVDDDFVDACVGLTYARVEGNA
;
A
#
# COMPACT_ATOMS: atom_id res chain seq x y z
N MET A 1 -84.58 -40.24 -65.77
CA MET A 1 -83.86 -39.62 -66.91
C MET A 1 -82.72 -38.66 -66.49
N GLY A 2 -82.20 -38.72 -65.24
CA GLY A 2 -81.13 -37.80 -64.77
C GLY A 2 -79.68 -38.27 -64.95
N ASN A 3 -79.44 -39.58 -65.18
CA ASN A 3 -78.08 -40.15 -65.25
C ASN A 3 -77.44 -40.14 -66.65
N ALA A 4 -78.16 -39.74 -67.71
CA ALA A 4 -77.59 -39.60 -69.05
C ALA A 4 -76.92 -38.24 -69.29
N VAL A 5 -77.12 -37.26 -68.40
CA VAL A 5 -76.61 -35.89 -68.54
C VAL A 5 -75.44 -35.59 -67.58
N SER A 6 -75.32 -36.32 -66.46
CA SER A 6 -74.26 -36.09 -65.46
C SER A 6 -72.86 -36.56 -65.89
N GLN A 7 -72.76 -37.70 -66.59
CA GLN A 7 -71.46 -38.23 -67.03
C GLN A 7 -70.78 -37.35 -68.11
N PRO A 8 -71.50 -36.87 -69.15
CA PRO A 8 -70.91 -35.93 -70.10
C PRO A 8 -70.47 -34.63 -69.43
N ILE A 9 -71.23 -34.11 -68.47
CA ILE A 9 -70.89 -32.88 -67.75
C ILE A 9 -69.64 -33.05 -66.88
N GLU A 10 -69.48 -34.16 -66.16
CA GLU A 10 -68.25 -34.43 -65.40
C GLU A 10 -67.04 -34.66 -66.31
N GLN A 11 -67.23 -35.30 -67.46
CA GLN A 11 -66.17 -35.52 -68.43
C GLN A 11 -65.74 -34.20 -69.07
N ILE A 12 -66.68 -33.36 -69.48
CA ILE A 12 -66.42 -31.99 -69.96
C ILE A 12 -65.76 -31.16 -68.87
N ALA A 13 -66.20 -31.25 -67.61
CA ALA A 13 -65.59 -30.53 -66.50
C ALA A 13 -64.13 -30.95 -66.28
N ARG A 14 -63.80 -32.25 -66.39
CA ARG A 14 -62.40 -32.73 -66.32
C ARG A 14 -61.58 -32.31 -67.53
N GLU A 15 -62.14 -32.42 -68.74
CA GLU A 15 -61.50 -32.01 -69.98
C GLU A 15 -61.22 -30.50 -70.03
N VAL A 16 -62.05 -29.69 -69.35
CA VAL A 16 -61.84 -28.23 -69.22
C VAL A 16 -60.93 -27.89 -68.04
N SER A 17 -61.02 -28.58 -66.91
CA SER A 17 -60.25 -28.26 -65.70
C SER A 17 -58.78 -28.68 -65.81
N GLN A 18 -58.46 -29.78 -66.49
CA GLN A 18 -57.07 -30.24 -66.65
C GLN A 18 -56.18 -29.26 -67.43
N PRO A 19 -56.58 -28.72 -68.60
CA PRO A 19 -55.81 -27.69 -69.29
C PRO A 19 -55.63 -26.42 -68.44
N ILE A 20 -56.67 -26.03 -67.68
CA ILE A 20 -56.60 -24.87 -66.79
C ILE A 20 -55.57 -25.10 -65.68
N GLU A 21 -55.58 -26.27 -65.01
CA GLU A 21 -54.57 -26.60 -64.01
C GLU A 21 -53.15 -26.69 -64.59
N GLN A 22 -53.01 -27.20 -65.82
CA GLN A 22 -51.72 -27.23 -66.51
C GLN A 22 -51.23 -25.81 -66.84
N VAL A 23 -52.10 -24.92 -67.31
CA VAL A 23 -51.77 -23.51 -67.58
C VAL A 23 -51.44 -22.78 -66.28
N VAL A 24 -52.22 -22.98 -65.21
CA VAL A 24 -51.94 -22.41 -63.89
C VAL A 24 -50.58 -22.87 -63.39
N ARG A 25 -50.24 -24.16 -63.47
CA ARG A 25 -48.90 -24.64 -63.09
C ARG A 25 -47.79 -24.08 -63.99
N ALA A 26 -48.03 -24.05 -65.30
CA ALA A 26 -47.07 -23.53 -66.27
C ALA A 26 -46.77 -22.03 -66.07
N VAL A 27 -47.69 -21.27 -65.49
CA VAL A 27 -47.52 -19.85 -65.18
C VAL A 27 -47.00 -19.63 -63.76
N SER A 28 -47.51 -20.35 -62.77
CA SER A 28 -47.11 -20.18 -61.37
C SER A 28 -45.67 -20.61 -61.08
N VAL A 29 -45.21 -21.71 -61.69
CA VAL A 29 -43.85 -22.24 -61.43
C VAL A 29 -42.76 -21.27 -61.89
N PRO A 30 -42.79 -20.69 -63.11
CA PRO A 30 -41.83 -19.67 -63.52
C PRO A 30 -41.89 -18.41 -62.66
N ILE A 31 -43.09 -17.98 -62.24
CA ILE A 31 -43.24 -16.80 -61.36
C ILE A 31 -42.57 -17.06 -60.01
N GLU A 32 -42.75 -18.24 -59.41
CA GLU A 32 -42.09 -18.62 -58.16
C GLU A 32 -40.57 -18.77 -58.32
N GLN A 33 -40.10 -19.23 -59.48
CA GLN A 33 -38.66 -19.33 -59.79
C GLN A 33 -38.04 -17.95 -59.99
N ILE A 34 -38.72 -17.03 -60.68
CA ILE A 34 -38.29 -15.63 -60.84
C ILE A 34 -38.29 -14.94 -59.49
N ALA A 35 -39.34 -15.10 -58.68
CA ALA A 35 -39.41 -14.54 -57.34
C ALA A 35 -38.24 -15.01 -56.47
N ARG A 36 -37.93 -16.31 -56.47
CA ARG A 36 -36.76 -16.86 -55.77
C ARG A 36 -35.43 -16.34 -56.33
N GLY A 37 -35.30 -16.29 -57.66
CA GLY A 37 -34.10 -15.78 -58.33
C GLY A 37 -33.82 -14.30 -58.07
N VAL A 38 -34.85 -13.50 -57.79
CA VAL A 38 -34.72 -12.10 -57.40
C VAL A 38 -34.48 -11.95 -55.89
N SER A 39 -35.19 -12.71 -55.05
CA SER A 39 -35.07 -12.57 -53.59
C SER A 39 -33.73 -13.08 -53.04
N GLN A 40 -33.20 -14.21 -53.53
CA GLN A 40 -31.98 -14.80 -52.97
C GLN A 40 -30.73 -13.90 -53.08
N PRO A 41 -30.42 -13.27 -54.23
CA PRO A 41 -29.30 -12.34 -54.33
C PRO A 41 -29.46 -11.11 -53.43
N ILE A 42 -30.69 -10.61 -53.27
CA ILE A 42 -30.98 -9.48 -52.39
C ILE A 42 -30.70 -9.85 -50.94
N GLU A 43 -31.17 -11.03 -50.49
CA GLU A 43 -30.88 -11.54 -49.14
C GLU A 43 -29.38 -11.73 -48.90
N GLN A 44 -28.64 -12.25 -49.89
CA GLN A 44 -27.19 -12.40 -49.80
C GLN A 44 -26.46 -11.06 -49.71
N ILE A 45 -26.88 -10.05 -50.48
CA ILE A 45 -26.31 -8.69 -50.39
C ILE A 45 -26.64 -8.06 -49.03
N VAL A 46 -27.88 -8.20 -48.56
CA VAL A 46 -28.31 -7.67 -47.26
C VAL A 46 -27.50 -8.32 -46.13
N HIS A 47 -27.33 -9.64 -46.14
CA HIS A 47 -26.49 -10.33 -45.15
C HIS A 47 -25.01 -9.92 -45.27
N GLY A 48 -24.45 -9.92 -46.48
CA GLY A 48 -23.06 -9.57 -46.73
C GLY A 48 -22.69 -8.14 -46.36
N VAL A 49 -23.65 -7.22 -46.33
CA VAL A 49 -23.45 -5.83 -45.87
C VAL A 49 -23.77 -5.66 -44.37
N SER A 50 -24.81 -6.32 -43.87
CA SER A 50 -25.26 -6.13 -42.47
C SER A 50 -24.31 -6.77 -41.46
N GLU A 51 -23.74 -7.94 -41.75
CA GLU A 51 -22.84 -8.64 -40.82
C GLU A 51 -21.54 -7.85 -40.57
N PRO A 52 -20.80 -7.36 -41.58
CA PRO A 52 -19.61 -6.55 -41.35
C PRO A 52 -19.90 -5.23 -40.62
N ILE A 53 -21.02 -4.57 -40.92
CA ILE A 53 -21.43 -3.34 -40.23
C ILE A 53 -21.70 -3.63 -38.75
N GLY A 54 -22.39 -4.74 -38.44
CA GLY A 54 -22.63 -5.17 -37.06
C GLY A 54 -21.34 -5.49 -36.31
N GLN A 55 -20.38 -6.14 -36.97
CA GLN A 55 -19.05 -6.41 -36.40
C GLN A 55 -18.27 -5.13 -36.11
N ILE A 56 -18.18 -4.20 -37.08
CA ILE A 56 -17.51 -2.90 -36.90
C ILE A 56 -18.17 -2.10 -35.77
N ALA A 57 -19.51 -2.07 -35.72
CA ALA A 57 -20.24 -1.39 -34.65
C ALA A 57 -19.91 -2.00 -33.27
N CYS A 58 -19.82 -3.33 -33.16
CA CYS A 58 -19.41 -4.02 -31.93
C CYS A 58 -17.94 -3.73 -31.57
N GLU A 59 -17.04 -3.75 -32.55
CA GLU A 59 -15.61 -3.52 -32.39
C GLU A 59 -15.30 -2.09 -31.93
N VAL A 60 -16.10 -1.10 -32.35
CA VAL A 60 -15.95 0.29 -31.89
C VAL A 60 -16.65 0.53 -30.55
N SER A 61 -17.83 -0.06 -30.33
CA SER A 61 -18.61 0.17 -29.11
C SER A 61 -17.94 -0.40 -27.86
N ARG A 62 -17.34 -1.61 -27.95
CA ARG A 62 -16.72 -2.27 -26.79
C ARG A 62 -15.55 -1.47 -26.18
N PRO A 63 -14.55 -0.99 -26.96
CA PRO A 63 -13.50 -0.11 -26.44
C PRO A 63 -14.05 1.18 -25.86
N MET A 64 -15.07 1.77 -26.50
CA MET A 64 -15.66 3.04 -26.02
C MET A 64 -16.37 2.87 -24.67
N GLU A 65 -17.10 1.77 -24.47
CA GLU A 65 -17.68 1.41 -23.17
C GLU A 65 -16.62 1.11 -22.10
N GLN A 66 -15.50 0.48 -22.47
CA GLN A 66 -14.38 0.27 -21.55
C GLN A 66 -13.74 1.60 -21.13
N ILE A 67 -13.51 2.51 -22.07
CA ILE A 67 -12.99 3.85 -21.79
C ILE A 67 -13.95 4.63 -20.89
N ALA A 68 -15.25 4.65 -21.21
CA ALA A 68 -16.26 5.35 -20.42
C ALA A 68 -16.34 4.84 -18.98
N ARG A 69 -16.28 3.51 -18.78
CA ARG A 69 -16.22 2.91 -17.44
C ARG A 69 -14.94 3.29 -16.70
N GLY A 70 -13.78 3.23 -17.35
CA GLY A 70 -12.51 3.62 -16.74
C GLY A 70 -12.48 5.08 -16.30
N VAL A 71 -13.01 5.99 -17.13
CA VAL A 71 -13.14 7.42 -16.78
C VAL A 71 -14.08 7.63 -15.61
N SER A 72 -15.23 6.94 -15.59
CA SER A 72 -16.20 7.04 -14.50
C SER A 72 -15.60 6.56 -13.17
N GLN A 73 -14.94 5.40 -13.17
CA GLN A 73 -14.25 4.85 -12.00
C GLN A 73 -13.17 5.80 -11.46
N HIS A 74 -12.35 6.37 -12.35
CA HIS A 74 -11.31 7.32 -11.95
C HIS A 74 -11.92 8.60 -11.33
N PHE A 75 -13.05 9.08 -11.87
CA PHE A 75 -13.74 10.24 -11.32
C PHE A 75 -14.35 9.96 -9.94
N GLU A 76 -15.02 8.83 -9.77
CA GLU A 76 -15.56 8.37 -8.48
C GLU A 76 -14.45 8.20 -7.43
N LYS A 77 -13.31 7.61 -7.81
CA LYS A 77 -12.12 7.49 -6.95
C LYS A 77 -11.61 8.86 -6.50
N GLY A 78 -11.52 9.82 -7.42
CA GLY A 78 -11.11 11.19 -7.11
C GLY A 78 -12.06 11.89 -6.12
N ILE A 79 -13.36 11.66 -6.25
CA ILE A 79 -14.37 12.16 -5.28
C ILE A 79 -14.15 11.53 -3.90
N SER A 80 -13.98 10.21 -3.84
CA SER A 80 -13.77 9.47 -2.59
C SER A 80 -12.51 9.94 -1.85
N ILE A 81 -11.38 10.05 -2.55
CA ILE A 81 -10.12 10.56 -1.98
C ILE A 81 -10.31 11.97 -1.41
N ARG A 82 -10.99 12.86 -2.16
CA ARG A 82 -11.25 14.22 -1.69
C ARG A 82 -12.12 14.22 -0.43
N ALA A 83 -13.21 13.46 -0.44
CA ALA A 83 -14.12 13.36 0.70
C ALA A 83 -13.40 12.86 1.96
N GLU A 84 -12.50 11.88 1.85
CA GLU A 84 -11.70 11.41 2.98
C GLU A 84 -10.72 12.46 3.49
N ARG A 85 -10.07 13.20 2.59
CA ARG A 85 -9.17 14.30 2.97
C ARG A 85 -9.91 15.40 3.71
N ASP A 86 -11.07 15.80 3.20
CA ASP A 86 -11.92 16.81 3.82
C ASP A 86 -12.39 16.32 5.20
N SER A 87 -12.80 15.06 5.30
CA SER A 87 -13.22 14.46 6.57
C SER A 87 -12.08 14.38 7.61
N LEU A 88 -10.85 14.10 7.18
CA LEU A 88 -9.68 14.08 8.06
C LEU A 88 -9.30 15.51 8.52
N ALA A 89 -9.43 16.50 7.64
CA ALA A 89 -9.26 17.91 7.98
C ALA A 89 -10.33 18.38 8.99
N ASP A 90 -11.60 18.01 8.77
CA ASP A 90 -12.70 18.30 9.68
C ASP A 90 -12.52 17.61 11.03
N LEU A 91 -11.97 16.38 11.06
CA LEU A 91 -11.62 15.70 12.30
C LEU A 91 -10.56 16.49 13.07
N LYS A 92 -9.51 16.98 12.39
CA LYS A 92 -8.49 17.84 13.00
C LYS A 92 -9.07 19.12 13.58
N GLN A 93 -9.96 19.78 12.83
CA GLN A 93 -10.59 21.02 13.28
C GLN A 93 -11.49 20.80 14.51
N ARG A 94 -12.23 19.69 14.56
CA ARG A 94 -13.17 19.39 15.65
C ARG A 94 -12.49 18.94 16.94
N HIS A 95 -11.43 18.14 16.84
CA HIS A 95 -10.81 17.49 18.01
C HIS A 95 -9.47 18.11 18.43
N GLY A 96 -8.85 18.93 17.58
CA GLY A 96 -7.56 19.53 17.88
C GLY A 96 -6.39 18.55 17.85
N CYS A 97 -5.24 19.01 18.31
CA CYS A 97 -3.98 18.27 18.31
C CYS A 97 -3.31 18.25 19.69
N ASP A 98 -4.08 18.53 20.73
CA ASP A 98 -3.58 18.68 22.09
C ASP A 98 -3.45 17.31 22.77
N TYR A 99 -2.27 17.05 23.32
CA TYR A 99 -1.96 15.89 24.15
C TYR A 99 -0.78 16.23 25.06
N PRO A 100 -0.54 15.47 26.15
CA PRO A 100 0.61 15.71 27.01
C PRO A 100 1.94 15.74 26.22
N GLY A 101 2.66 16.85 26.30
CA GLY A 101 3.93 17.05 25.58
C GLY A 101 3.80 17.54 24.14
N CYS A 102 2.60 17.83 23.64
CA CYS A 102 2.39 18.35 22.28
C CYS A 102 3.17 19.65 21.98
N GLU A 103 3.44 20.49 22.97
CA GLU A 103 4.23 21.73 22.81
C GLU A 103 5.73 21.52 22.95
N HIS A 104 6.19 20.33 23.36
CA HIS A 104 7.61 20.07 23.53
C HIS A 104 8.32 20.04 22.16
N ARG A 105 9.43 20.75 22.06
CA ARG A 105 10.31 20.81 20.89
C ARG A 105 11.74 20.54 21.37
N PRO A 106 12.39 19.44 20.94
CA PRO A 106 13.77 19.15 21.33
C PRO A 106 14.69 20.23 20.80
N SER A 107 15.51 20.83 21.66
CA SER A 107 16.51 21.82 21.26
C SER A 107 17.63 21.22 20.39
N ASP A 108 17.89 19.92 20.57
CA ASP A 108 18.80 19.12 19.77
C ASP A 108 18.16 17.77 19.41
N ARG A 109 17.57 17.68 18.22
CA ARG A 109 16.97 16.42 17.72
C ARG A 109 18.00 15.32 17.47
N LYS A 110 19.27 15.65 17.30
CA LYS A 110 20.31 14.64 17.12
C LYS A 110 20.60 13.90 18.44
N ASN A 111 20.45 14.58 19.59
CA ASN A 111 20.76 14.04 20.92
C ASN A 111 19.54 14.09 21.86
N TRP A 112 18.33 13.90 21.34
CA TRP A 112 17.12 14.08 22.13
C TRP A 112 17.00 13.06 23.27
N MET A 113 17.45 11.81 23.09
CA MET A 113 17.40 10.81 24.17
C MET A 113 18.36 11.17 25.31
N ALA A 114 19.54 11.70 24.98
CA ALA A 114 20.47 12.23 25.99
C ALA A 114 19.84 13.39 26.79
N SER A 115 19.08 14.27 26.13
CA SER A 115 18.43 15.42 26.78
C SER A 115 17.36 15.03 27.80
N LEU A 116 16.73 13.86 27.64
CA LEU A 116 15.73 13.31 28.58
C LEU A 116 16.37 12.58 29.77
N GLY A 117 17.69 12.41 29.77
CA GLY A 117 18.42 11.72 30.84
C GLY A 117 18.43 10.21 30.64
N PRO A 118 19.56 9.61 30.22
CA PRO A 118 19.66 8.18 29.95
C PRO A 118 19.28 7.28 31.14
N GLY A 119 19.57 7.72 32.37
CA GLY A 119 19.20 6.97 33.58
C GLY A 119 17.73 7.07 33.98
N ARG A 120 16.94 7.94 33.32
CA ARG A 120 15.50 8.11 33.55
C ARG A 120 14.67 7.52 32.40
N LEU A 121 15.13 7.71 31.17
CA LEU A 121 14.39 7.31 29.97
C LEU A 121 14.31 5.78 29.84
N ALA A 122 13.14 5.20 30.11
CA ALA A 122 12.89 3.77 29.94
C ALA A 122 12.59 3.41 28.47
N ILE A 123 13.05 2.24 28.02
CA ILE A 123 12.85 1.77 26.64
C ILE A 123 11.36 1.62 26.28
N ASN A 124 10.52 1.23 27.24
CA ASN A 124 9.08 1.11 27.07
C ASN A 124 8.33 2.47 27.07
N GLU A 125 8.93 3.55 27.57
CA GLU A 125 8.31 4.88 27.54
C GLU A 125 8.48 5.57 26.18
N ILE A 126 9.50 5.18 25.42
CA ILE A 126 9.84 5.80 24.13
C ILE A 126 8.73 5.60 23.09
N VAL A 127 8.28 6.71 22.51
CA VAL A 127 7.57 6.72 21.23
C VAL A 127 8.59 6.93 20.11
N TRP A 128 9.00 5.84 19.47
CA TRP A 128 10.03 5.79 18.44
C TRP A 128 9.54 6.49 17.16
N PRO A 129 10.12 7.64 16.78
CA PRO A 129 9.90 8.20 15.46
C PRO A 129 10.58 7.28 14.44
N ALA A 130 9.78 6.72 13.55
CA ALA A 130 10.19 5.72 12.58
C ALA A 130 9.99 6.20 11.14
N THR A 131 10.72 5.57 10.24
CA THR A 131 10.58 5.80 8.80
C THR A 131 10.33 4.49 8.07
N HIS A 132 9.37 4.52 7.16
CA HIS A 132 9.08 3.42 6.25
C HIS A 132 10.08 3.45 5.10
N ASN A 133 10.56 2.26 4.70
CA ASN A 133 11.49 2.11 3.58
C ASN A 133 12.63 3.14 3.61
N SER A 134 13.28 3.23 4.77
CA SER A 134 14.20 4.31 5.16
C SER A 134 15.33 4.53 4.15
N ALA A 135 15.81 3.46 3.50
CA ALA A 135 16.96 3.49 2.61
C ALA A 135 16.59 3.74 1.12
N THR A 136 15.43 4.33 0.84
CA THR A 136 14.96 4.58 -0.54
C THR A 136 15.39 5.93 -1.12
N ASN A 137 16.22 6.70 -0.42
CA ASN A 137 16.74 7.97 -0.93
C ASN A 137 17.55 7.78 -2.21
N GLY A 138 17.13 8.45 -3.28
CA GLY A 138 17.74 8.34 -4.60
C GLY A 138 17.53 6.99 -5.28
N ILE A 139 16.60 6.15 -4.81
CA ILE A 139 16.33 4.83 -5.40
C ILE A 139 15.87 4.96 -6.86
N GLY A 140 16.22 3.97 -7.69
CA GLY A 140 15.75 3.90 -9.08
C GLY A 140 16.20 5.04 -9.99
N SER A 141 15.61 5.07 -11.19
CA SER A 141 15.83 6.11 -12.20
C SER A 141 14.86 7.27 -11.99
N PHE A 142 15.02 8.36 -12.74
CA PHE A 142 14.08 9.49 -12.69
C PHE A 142 12.61 9.09 -13.00
N ILE A 143 12.39 7.97 -13.71
CA ILE A 143 11.05 7.48 -14.07
C ILE A 143 10.44 6.67 -12.94
N THR A 144 11.23 5.80 -12.29
CA THR A 144 10.72 4.87 -11.28
C THR A 144 10.75 5.44 -9.87
N ARG A 145 11.68 6.36 -9.58
CA ARG A 145 11.85 6.99 -8.27
C ARG A 145 10.58 7.60 -7.69
N PRO A 146 9.75 8.35 -8.45
CA PRO A 146 8.53 8.96 -7.90
C PRO A 146 7.51 7.96 -7.32
N PHE A 147 7.65 6.67 -7.64
CA PHE A 147 6.78 5.57 -7.19
C PHE A 147 7.41 4.67 -6.13
N ALA A 148 8.67 4.92 -5.74
CA ALA A 148 9.41 4.03 -4.84
C ALA A 148 10.27 4.76 -3.79
N GLU A 149 10.55 6.04 -3.98
CA GLU A 149 11.24 6.85 -2.98
C GLU A 149 10.28 7.20 -1.85
N CYS A 150 10.46 6.57 -0.70
CA CYS A 150 9.70 6.84 0.54
C CYS A 150 10.41 7.86 1.43
N GLN A 151 11.72 8.08 1.25
CA GLN A 151 12.51 9.09 1.96
C GLN A 151 13.46 9.79 1.00
N THR A 152 13.62 11.11 1.14
CA THR A 152 14.64 11.89 0.39
C THR A 152 15.95 12.05 1.17
N LEU A 153 15.90 11.91 2.50
CA LEU A 153 17.04 12.02 3.39
C LEU A 153 17.83 10.70 3.42
N SER A 154 19.15 10.78 3.49
CA SER A 154 19.98 9.60 3.82
C SER A 154 19.66 9.10 5.24
N ILE A 155 20.08 7.87 5.54
CA ILE A 155 19.94 7.26 6.86
C ILE A 155 20.55 8.17 7.94
N TYR A 156 21.75 8.70 7.72
CA TYR A 156 22.39 9.62 8.65
C TYR A 156 21.55 10.87 8.90
N ASN A 157 20.99 11.49 7.86
CA ASN A 157 20.20 12.70 7.99
C ASN A 157 18.84 12.45 8.65
N GLN A 158 18.24 11.27 8.47
CA GLN A 158 17.06 10.85 9.23
C GLN A 158 17.37 10.73 10.72
N LEU A 159 18.50 10.10 11.07
CA LEU A 159 18.96 9.98 12.46
C LEU A 159 19.27 11.35 13.09
N VAL A 160 19.94 12.26 12.36
CA VAL A 160 20.17 13.64 12.81
C VAL A 160 18.85 14.40 13.01
N LYS A 161 17.85 14.15 12.17
CA LYS A 161 16.50 14.72 12.31
C LYS A 161 15.75 14.19 13.53
N GLY A 162 16.17 13.06 14.11
CA GLY A 162 15.64 12.51 15.37
C GLY A 162 14.92 11.17 15.22
N VAL A 163 14.90 10.58 14.01
CA VAL A 163 14.42 9.21 13.77
C VAL A 163 15.24 8.22 14.58
N ARG A 164 14.60 7.23 15.19
CA ARG A 164 15.27 6.18 15.97
C ARG A 164 14.85 4.76 15.59
N LEU A 165 13.91 4.61 14.64
CA LEU A 165 13.63 3.32 14.01
C LEU A 165 13.70 3.43 12.48
N LEU A 166 14.44 2.53 11.84
CA LEU A 166 14.67 2.50 10.40
C LEU A 166 14.19 1.16 9.81
N ASP A 167 13.34 1.18 8.77
CA ASP A 167 12.91 0.02 7.98
C ASP A 167 13.77 -0.07 6.71
N VAL A 168 14.72 -1.01 6.67
CA VAL A 168 15.60 -1.23 5.53
C VAL A 168 15.27 -2.55 4.85
N ARG A 169 15.02 -2.51 3.55
CA ARG A 169 14.67 -3.69 2.76
C ARG A 169 15.78 -4.04 1.80
N VAL A 170 16.15 -5.32 1.76
CA VAL A 170 17.27 -5.83 0.95
C VAL A 170 16.83 -7.00 0.06
N GLN A 171 17.63 -7.26 -0.96
CA GLN A 171 17.52 -8.43 -1.82
C GLN A 171 18.86 -9.19 -1.89
N GLN A 172 18.87 -10.39 -2.49
CA GLN A 172 19.98 -11.36 -2.53
C GLN A 172 21.39 -10.80 -2.77
N ASP A 173 21.56 -9.71 -3.53
CA ASP A 173 22.88 -9.10 -3.78
C ASP A 173 23.32 -8.10 -2.67
N GLY A 174 22.58 -8.00 -1.56
CA GLY A 174 22.84 -7.04 -0.49
C GLY A 174 22.52 -5.59 -0.84
N LEU A 175 21.82 -5.34 -1.96
CA LEU A 175 21.35 -4.00 -2.31
C LEU A 175 20.03 -3.70 -1.61
N VAL A 176 19.84 -2.45 -1.22
CA VAL A 176 18.54 -1.97 -0.76
C VAL A 176 17.57 -1.97 -1.93
N CYS A 177 16.29 -2.25 -1.68
CA CYS A 177 15.27 -2.29 -2.72
C CYS A 177 13.89 -1.86 -2.21
N HIS A 178 13.01 -1.58 -3.16
CA HIS A 178 11.58 -1.40 -2.95
C HIS A 178 10.84 -2.12 -4.08
N GLY A 179 10.30 -3.29 -3.75
CA GLY A 179 9.82 -4.24 -4.76
C GLY A 179 10.92 -4.56 -5.80
N PRO A 180 10.69 -4.40 -7.12
CA PRO A 180 11.69 -4.70 -8.13
C PRO A 180 12.78 -3.62 -8.28
N ILE A 181 12.60 -2.44 -7.67
CA ILE A 181 13.49 -1.29 -7.87
C ILE A 181 14.65 -1.38 -6.87
N LYS A 182 15.88 -1.40 -7.39
CA LYS A 182 17.11 -1.48 -6.59
C LYS A 182 17.68 -0.09 -6.31
N GLY A 183 18.36 0.04 -5.17
CA GLY A 183 19.11 1.21 -4.74
C GLY A 183 20.59 0.90 -4.52
N TYR A 184 21.19 1.56 -3.54
CA TYR A 184 22.60 1.38 -3.17
C TYR A 184 22.82 0.14 -2.30
N HIS A 185 24.09 -0.23 -2.09
CA HIS A 185 24.44 -1.36 -1.22
C HIS A 185 24.16 -1.07 0.26
N VAL A 186 23.58 -2.02 1.00
CA VAL A 186 23.20 -1.85 2.41
C VAL A 186 24.37 -1.43 3.31
N GLY A 187 25.61 -1.71 2.92
CA GLY A 187 26.80 -1.23 3.64
C GLY A 187 26.84 0.29 3.83
N VAL A 188 26.21 1.08 2.96
CA VAL A 188 26.07 2.56 3.15
C VAL A 188 25.21 2.86 4.38
N VAL A 189 24.14 2.08 4.62
CA VAL A 189 23.31 2.20 5.84
C VAL A 189 24.17 2.01 7.09
N PHE A 190 25.07 1.03 7.10
CA PHE A 190 25.92 0.76 8.25
C PHE A 190 26.94 1.87 8.48
N GLN A 191 27.48 2.45 7.41
CA GLN A 191 28.37 3.61 7.51
C GLN A 191 27.64 4.80 8.13
N ASP A 192 26.42 5.09 7.69
CA ASP A 192 25.60 6.18 8.21
C ASP A 192 25.21 5.97 9.68
N VAL A 193 24.79 4.75 10.06
CA VAL A 193 24.49 4.38 11.45
C VAL A 193 25.73 4.52 12.33
N LYS A 194 26.88 3.96 11.91
CA LYS A 194 28.14 4.06 12.67
C LYS A 194 28.60 5.50 12.82
N ARG A 195 28.49 6.31 11.77
CA ARG A 195 28.81 7.73 11.82
C ARG A 195 27.97 8.42 12.89
N PHE A 196 26.65 8.24 12.86
CA PHE A 196 25.76 8.82 13.86
C PHE A 196 26.12 8.36 15.29
N LEU A 197 26.37 7.06 15.49
CA LEU A 197 26.77 6.51 16.78
C LEU A 197 28.13 7.05 17.25
N SER A 198 29.07 7.34 16.35
CA SER A 198 30.36 7.94 16.71
C SER A 198 30.25 9.40 17.17
N GLU A 199 29.19 10.09 16.76
CA GLU A 199 28.95 11.51 17.02
C GLU A 199 27.93 11.74 18.16
N THR A 200 27.41 10.66 18.77
CA THR A 200 26.42 10.69 19.85
C THR A 200 26.84 9.73 20.97
N VAL A 201 26.23 9.84 22.16
CA VAL A 201 26.60 9.00 23.33
C VAL A 201 25.48 8.08 23.76
N SER A 202 24.25 8.58 23.85
CA SER A 202 23.14 7.88 24.52
C SER A 202 22.03 7.40 23.59
N GLU A 203 22.08 7.77 22.31
CA GLU A 203 21.01 7.49 21.37
C GLU A 203 20.95 5.99 21.02
N ILE A 204 19.76 5.40 21.13
CA ILE A 204 19.49 4.00 20.77
C ILE A 204 18.78 3.95 19.43
N ILE A 205 19.18 3.03 18.55
CA ILE A 205 18.57 2.84 17.23
C ILE A 205 17.94 1.46 17.17
N ILE A 206 16.70 1.40 16.69
CA ILE A 206 16.09 0.16 16.20
C ILE A 206 16.34 0.11 14.69
N LEU A 207 17.20 -0.81 14.26
CA LEU A 207 17.47 -1.03 12.85
C LEU A 207 16.74 -2.30 12.43
N GLU A 208 15.59 -2.13 11.78
CA GLU A 208 14.93 -3.23 11.08
C GLU A 208 15.59 -3.43 9.72
N ILE A 209 15.99 -4.67 9.46
CA ILE A 209 16.39 -5.11 8.14
C ILE A 209 15.56 -6.33 7.78
N ARG A 210 14.94 -6.30 6.60
CA ARG A 210 14.12 -7.41 6.10
C ARG A 210 14.45 -7.72 4.65
N THR A 211 14.31 -8.98 4.27
CA THR A 211 14.32 -9.33 2.84
C THR A 211 12.99 -8.89 2.21
N GLU A 212 13.08 -8.14 1.12
CA GLU A 212 11.91 -7.62 0.40
C GLU A 212 11.02 -8.75 -0.14
N PHE A 213 9.72 -8.47 -0.29
CA PHE A 213 8.78 -9.43 -0.83
C PHE A 213 9.23 -9.92 -2.22
N GLU A 214 9.06 -11.23 -2.49
CA GLU A 214 9.50 -11.91 -3.72
C GLU A 214 11.00 -11.92 -4.01
N HIS A 215 11.85 -11.46 -3.07
CA HIS A 215 13.31 -11.60 -3.17
C HIS A 215 13.85 -12.71 -2.29
N ASN A 216 15.09 -13.15 -2.59
CA ASN A 216 15.83 -14.07 -1.74
C ASN A 216 16.71 -13.32 -0.74
N ASP A 217 16.99 -13.96 0.38
CA ASP A 217 17.92 -13.43 1.38
C ASP A 217 19.33 -13.27 0.79
N PRO A 218 20.08 -12.24 1.19
CA PRO A 218 21.52 -12.23 0.93
C PRO A 218 22.21 -13.41 1.64
N PRO A 219 23.23 -14.01 1.02
CA PRO A 219 23.94 -15.14 1.61
C PRO A 219 24.68 -14.74 2.90
N GLU A 220 24.59 -15.57 3.94
CA GLU A 220 25.25 -15.36 5.25
C GLU A 220 24.99 -13.97 5.87
N PHE A 221 23.81 -13.40 5.60
CA PHE A 221 23.55 -12.01 5.94
C PHE A 221 23.49 -11.77 7.45
N ASP A 222 23.06 -12.75 8.24
CA ASP A 222 23.09 -12.69 9.70
C ASP A 222 24.50 -12.41 10.24
N LYS A 223 25.51 -13.12 9.72
CA LYS A 223 26.92 -12.88 10.05
C LYS A 223 27.36 -11.49 9.61
N TYR A 224 26.99 -11.09 8.39
CA TYR A 224 27.27 -9.75 7.87
C TYR A 224 26.68 -8.63 8.74
N LEU A 225 25.47 -8.81 9.28
CA LEU A 225 24.85 -7.86 10.22
C LEU A 225 25.62 -7.79 11.54
N VAL A 226 25.99 -8.95 12.09
CA VAL A 226 26.71 -9.03 13.37
C VAL A 226 28.09 -8.38 13.27
N GLU A 227 28.87 -8.71 12.24
CA GLU A 227 30.18 -8.10 11.99
C GLU A 227 30.05 -6.62 11.60
N GLY A 228 29.01 -6.29 10.84
CA GLY A 228 28.70 -4.95 10.38
C GLY A 228 28.41 -3.99 11.52
N LEU A 229 27.67 -4.39 12.56
CA LEU A 229 27.27 -3.52 13.67
C LEU A 229 28.13 -3.72 14.93
N GLY A 230 28.73 -4.90 15.09
CA GLY A 230 29.72 -5.24 16.10
C GLY A 230 29.28 -4.91 17.52
N ASP A 231 30.15 -4.19 18.23
CA ASP A 231 29.96 -3.89 19.65
C ASP A 231 28.80 -2.95 19.96
N TYR A 232 28.11 -2.40 18.97
CA TYR A 232 26.91 -1.61 19.21
C TYR A 232 25.66 -2.46 19.44
N LEU A 233 25.67 -3.76 19.10
CA LEU A 233 24.48 -4.61 19.17
C LEU A 233 23.98 -4.82 20.61
N ILE A 234 22.70 -4.53 20.80
CA ILE A 234 21.95 -4.86 22.01
C ILE A 234 21.46 -6.30 21.84
N ARG A 235 21.90 -7.18 22.75
CA ARG A 235 21.52 -8.58 22.75
C ARG A 235 20.00 -8.72 22.88
N GLN A 236 19.45 -9.72 22.22
CA GLN A 236 18.04 -10.05 22.33
C GLN A 236 17.71 -10.53 23.75
N ASP A 237 16.98 -9.70 24.49
CA ASP A 237 16.51 -9.99 25.85
C ASP A 237 15.23 -9.19 26.13
N ASP A 238 14.19 -9.87 26.60
CA ASP A 238 12.89 -9.28 26.92
C ASP A 238 12.99 -8.29 28.09
N ASN A 239 14.02 -8.41 28.93
CA ASN A 239 14.29 -7.46 30.02
C ASN A 239 14.65 -6.06 29.49
N VAL A 240 15.14 -5.93 28.24
CA VAL A 240 15.51 -4.64 27.65
C VAL A 240 14.31 -3.68 27.63
N PHE A 241 13.08 -4.18 27.49
CA PHE A 241 11.88 -3.34 27.52
C PHE A 241 11.68 -2.63 28.86
N ASP A 242 12.17 -3.20 29.97
CA ASP A 242 12.04 -2.62 31.32
C ASP A 242 13.30 -1.87 31.77
N MET A 243 14.32 -1.80 30.91
CA MET A 243 15.56 -1.09 31.19
C MET A 243 15.45 0.38 30.80
N THR A 244 16.22 1.21 31.50
CA THR A 244 16.56 2.57 31.06
C THR A 244 17.64 2.53 29.99
N VAL A 245 17.71 3.59 29.16
CA VAL A 245 18.78 3.76 28.17
C VAL A 245 20.16 3.63 28.83
N GLY A 246 20.34 4.20 30.01
CA GLY A 246 21.59 4.16 30.77
C GLY A 246 22.03 2.75 31.16
N GLN A 247 21.08 1.83 31.40
CA GLN A 247 21.38 0.42 31.71
C GLN A 247 21.76 -0.39 30.47
N VAL A 248 21.31 0.02 29.28
CA VAL A 248 21.60 -0.65 28.02
C VAL A 248 22.96 -0.22 27.45
N LEU A 249 23.43 0.99 27.78
CA LEU A 249 24.73 1.50 27.36
C LEU A 249 25.89 0.61 27.86
N PRO A 250 26.98 0.45 27.07
CA PRO A 250 27.30 1.18 25.84
C PRO A 250 26.71 0.55 24.55
N LYS A 251 25.87 -0.49 24.66
CA LYS A 251 25.17 -1.07 23.50
C LYS A 251 24.06 -0.12 23.06
N ARG A 252 23.86 0.04 21.74
CA ARG A 252 23.01 1.11 21.17
C ARG A 252 22.17 0.73 19.95
N VAL A 253 22.29 -0.48 19.42
CA VAL A 253 21.53 -0.91 18.24
C VAL A 253 20.74 -2.18 18.55
N ILE A 254 19.41 -2.07 18.54
CA ILE A 254 18.50 -3.21 18.45
C ILE A 254 18.38 -3.55 16.96
N CYS A 255 19.09 -4.58 16.50
CA CYS A 255 19.05 -5.00 15.10
C CYS A 255 18.00 -6.10 14.92
N ILE A 256 16.90 -5.79 14.25
CA ILE A 256 15.83 -6.75 13.95
C ILE A 256 16.05 -7.30 12.55
N TRP A 257 16.36 -8.59 12.43
CA TRP A 257 16.56 -9.26 11.15
C TRP A 257 15.36 -10.15 10.81
N LYS A 258 14.73 -9.88 9.67
CA LYS A 258 13.59 -10.64 9.13
C LYS A 258 13.97 -11.31 7.80
N PRO A 259 14.67 -12.45 7.83
CA PRO A 259 14.92 -13.24 6.64
C PRO A 259 13.62 -13.85 6.10
N ARG A 260 13.61 -14.20 4.82
CA ARG A 260 12.49 -14.84 4.13
C ARG A 260 12.66 -16.36 4.04
N ASN A 261 13.85 -16.82 3.64
CA ASN A 261 14.13 -18.22 3.35
C ASN A 261 15.06 -18.86 4.39
N SER A 262 15.88 -18.04 5.04
CA SER A 262 16.83 -18.44 6.08
C SER A 262 16.12 -18.59 7.43
N ALA A 263 16.75 -19.32 8.36
CA ALA A 263 16.21 -19.44 9.72
C ALA A 263 16.13 -18.07 10.40
N ALA A 264 15.04 -17.84 11.15
CA ALA A 264 14.91 -16.65 11.96
C ALA A 264 16.03 -16.58 13.02
N PRO A 265 16.46 -15.38 13.44
CA PRO A 265 17.42 -15.22 14.53
C PRO A 265 17.04 -16.03 15.77
N GLN A 266 18.05 -16.70 16.35
CA GLN A 266 17.86 -17.52 17.55
C GLN A 266 17.57 -16.65 18.78
N VAL A 267 16.73 -17.17 19.67
CA VAL A 267 16.40 -16.52 20.93
C VAL A 267 17.67 -16.31 21.76
N GLY A 268 17.84 -15.09 22.29
CA GLY A 268 19.02 -14.73 23.06
C GLY A 268 20.26 -14.44 22.20
N GLY A 269 20.15 -14.38 20.87
CA GLY A 269 21.24 -13.98 19.98
C GLY A 269 21.52 -12.46 19.99
N LEU A 270 22.43 -12.03 19.10
CA LEU A 270 22.72 -10.61 18.88
C LEU A 270 21.72 -9.93 17.93
N LEU A 271 21.03 -10.71 17.11
CA LEU A 271 19.99 -10.24 16.21
C LEU A 271 18.62 -10.60 16.79
N TRP A 272 17.69 -9.66 16.71
CA TRP A 272 16.32 -9.82 17.15
C TRP A 272 15.48 -10.36 15.98
N SER A 273 14.59 -11.31 16.24
CA SER A 273 13.73 -11.88 15.20
C SER A 273 12.46 -11.05 14.96
N ALA A 274 11.72 -11.39 13.89
CA ALA A 274 10.49 -10.71 13.50
C ALA A 274 9.42 -10.62 14.60
N ARG A 275 9.46 -11.50 15.61
CA ARG A 275 8.50 -11.51 16.72
C ARG A 275 8.50 -10.23 17.56
N TYR A 276 9.58 -9.46 17.51
CA TYR A 276 9.79 -8.26 18.32
C TYR A 276 9.36 -6.96 17.65
N LEU A 277 9.04 -6.95 16.35
CA LEU A 277 8.49 -5.77 15.69
C LEU A 277 7.34 -6.20 14.80
N LYS A 278 6.12 -5.87 15.25
CA LYS A 278 4.85 -6.21 14.61
C LYS A 278 4.18 -4.96 14.07
N ASP A 279 3.39 -5.14 13.03
CA ASP A 279 2.63 -4.11 12.35
C ASP A 279 1.45 -4.74 11.60
N ASP A 280 0.36 -3.97 11.46
CA ASP A 280 -0.81 -4.34 10.65
C ASP A 280 -0.84 -3.45 9.41
N TRP A 281 -0.47 -4.02 8.26
CA TRP A 281 -0.40 -3.26 7.01
C TRP A 281 -1.78 -3.05 6.39
N ILE A 282 -2.22 -1.80 6.36
CA ILE A 282 -3.41 -1.39 5.61
C ILE A 282 -2.97 -0.90 4.22
N ASN A 283 -3.30 -1.67 3.19
CA ASN A 283 -3.02 -1.35 1.79
C ASN A 283 -4.11 -0.41 1.21
N THR A 284 -3.92 0.90 1.32
CA THR A 284 -4.91 1.89 0.83
C THR A 284 -4.28 3.22 0.45
N ASP A 285 -4.86 3.91 -0.54
CA ASP A 285 -4.57 5.31 -0.89
C ASP A 285 -5.53 6.31 -0.23
N LEU A 286 -6.40 5.82 0.65
CA LEU A 286 -7.46 6.57 1.31
C LEU A 286 -7.03 7.04 2.72
N PRO A 287 -6.87 8.36 2.96
CA PRO A 287 -6.23 8.89 4.17
C PRO A 287 -7.01 8.69 5.47
N LEU A 288 -8.33 8.90 5.47
CA LEU A 288 -9.15 8.69 6.66
C LEU A 288 -9.27 7.21 6.98
N THR A 289 -9.46 6.37 5.96
CA THR A 289 -9.49 4.91 6.09
C THR A 289 -8.20 4.40 6.72
N LYS A 290 -7.03 4.88 6.25
CA LYS A 290 -5.73 4.54 6.85
C LYS A 290 -5.64 5.00 8.30
N PHE A 291 -6.01 6.25 8.57
CA PHE A 291 -5.97 6.86 9.90
C PHE A 291 -6.83 6.09 10.91
N GLN A 292 -8.08 5.79 10.56
CA GLN A 292 -9.02 5.06 11.41
C GLN A 292 -8.61 3.60 11.61
N GLY A 293 -8.18 2.91 10.54
CA GLY A 293 -7.71 1.55 10.66
C GLY A 293 -6.48 1.43 11.58
N ASN A 294 -5.55 2.39 11.49
CA ASN A 294 -4.41 2.47 12.39
C ASN A 294 -4.83 2.66 13.86
N LEU A 295 -5.86 3.47 14.15
CA LEU A 295 -6.41 3.59 15.51
C LEU A 295 -7.04 2.28 15.99
N THR A 296 -7.82 1.62 15.12
CA THR A 296 -8.46 0.33 15.42
C THR A 296 -7.43 -0.73 15.77
N HIS A 297 -6.43 -0.97 14.91
CA HIS A 297 -5.42 -2.00 15.15
C HIS A 297 -4.54 -1.69 16.36
N LEU A 298 -4.22 -0.41 16.60
CA LEU A 298 -3.54 -0.01 17.84
C LEU A 298 -4.40 -0.32 19.07
N GLY A 299 -5.71 -0.09 18.99
CA GLY A 299 -6.69 -0.40 20.02
C GLY A 299 -6.92 -1.90 20.27
N GLU A 300 -6.37 -2.77 19.43
CA GLU A 300 -6.36 -4.22 19.64
C GLU A 300 -5.08 -4.69 20.36
N GLN A 301 -4.05 -3.85 20.44
CA GLN A 301 -2.79 -4.21 21.06
C GLN A 301 -2.85 -4.13 22.59
N PRO A 302 -2.09 -4.97 23.31
CA PRO A 302 -1.87 -4.79 24.74
C PRO A 302 -1.09 -3.48 25.03
N PRO A 303 -1.26 -2.90 26.23
CA PRO A 303 -0.45 -1.77 26.71
C PRO A 303 1.04 -2.04 26.62
N VAL A 304 1.82 -0.97 26.45
CA VAL A 304 3.28 -1.05 26.33
C VAL A 304 3.93 -1.63 27.58
N SER A 305 3.35 -1.38 28.76
CA SER A 305 3.84 -1.87 30.07
C SER A 305 3.87 -3.40 30.22
N VAL A 306 3.10 -4.14 29.40
CA VAL A 306 2.99 -5.60 29.53
C VAL A 306 3.51 -6.36 28.31
N ARG A 307 3.73 -5.69 27.18
CA ARG A 307 4.16 -6.37 25.94
C ARG A 307 5.67 -6.35 25.77
N LYS A 308 6.20 -7.47 25.25
CA LYS A 308 7.64 -7.67 24.97
C LYS A 308 7.95 -7.64 23.47
N PHE A 309 7.27 -6.75 22.75
CA PHE A 309 7.49 -6.47 21.34
C PHE A 309 7.12 -5.01 21.04
N PHE A 310 7.80 -4.44 20.05
CA PHE A 310 7.44 -3.16 19.45
C PHE A 310 6.25 -3.34 18.51
N TYR A 311 5.27 -2.46 18.62
CA TYR A 311 4.17 -2.37 17.67
C TYR A 311 4.27 -1.07 16.89
N ARG A 312 4.37 -1.19 15.56
CA ARG A 312 4.47 -0.07 14.63
C ARG A 312 3.11 0.27 14.05
N VAL A 313 2.70 1.50 14.32
CA VAL A 313 1.66 2.20 13.58
C VAL A 313 2.31 2.79 12.33
N GLU A 314 1.86 2.35 11.17
CA GLU A 314 2.41 2.73 9.87
C GLU A 314 1.57 3.85 9.24
N ASN A 315 2.00 5.10 9.35
CA ASN A 315 1.28 6.27 8.84
C ASN A 315 1.69 6.62 7.41
N THR A 316 1.51 5.66 6.50
CA THR A 316 1.83 5.78 5.08
C THR A 316 0.64 5.35 4.22
N LEU A 317 0.53 5.91 3.02
CA LEU A 317 -0.47 5.54 2.04
C LEU A 317 0.18 4.79 0.88
N THR A 318 -0.56 3.84 0.33
CA THR A 318 -0.07 2.95 -0.72
C THR A 318 -0.77 3.26 -2.04
N PRO A 319 -0.03 3.58 -3.12
CA PRO A 319 -0.62 3.71 -4.45
C PRO A 319 -1.43 2.45 -4.82
N GLN A 320 -2.63 2.65 -5.37
CA GLN A 320 -3.49 1.55 -5.81
C GLN A 320 -3.51 1.46 -7.34
N ALA A 321 -3.66 0.23 -7.86
CA ALA A 321 -3.65 -0.02 -9.31
C ALA A 321 -4.83 0.64 -10.05
N ASP A 322 -5.93 0.91 -9.35
CA ASP A 322 -7.10 1.63 -9.84
C ASP A 322 -6.91 3.16 -9.88
N ASN A 323 -5.76 3.65 -9.42
CA ASN A 323 -5.36 5.06 -9.39
C ASN A 323 -3.96 5.25 -10.00
N PRO A 324 -3.78 4.96 -11.30
CA PRO A 324 -2.48 4.95 -11.93
C PRO A 324 -1.88 6.36 -12.04
N GLY A 325 -0.54 6.45 -11.90
CA GLY A 325 0.19 7.72 -12.08
C GLY A 325 0.28 8.58 -10.84
N LEU A 326 -0.18 8.10 -9.68
CA LEU A 326 -0.04 8.81 -8.42
C LEU A 326 1.38 8.66 -7.85
N TYR A 327 2.04 9.80 -7.62
CA TYR A 327 3.37 9.85 -7.02
C TYR A 327 3.30 9.72 -5.50
N LEU A 328 4.28 9.05 -4.89
CA LEU A 328 4.32 8.84 -3.44
C LEU A 328 4.30 10.16 -2.67
N THR A 329 5.00 11.19 -3.14
CA THR A 329 5.01 12.51 -2.50
C THR A 329 3.62 13.15 -2.41
N ALA A 330 2.76 12.93 -3.40
CA ALA A 330 1.40 13.44 -3.39
C ALA A 330 0.53 12.72 -2.35
N LEU A 331 0.64 11.39 -2.29
CA LEU A 331 -0.04 10.56 -1.28
C LEU A 331 0.38 10.94 0.13
N THR A 332 1.69 11.00 0.38
CA THR A 332 2.22 11.37 1.68
C THR A 332 1.70 12.75 2.11
N GLY A 333 1.62 13.72 1.19
CA GLY A 333 1.05 15.03 1.47
C GLY A 333 -0.42 15.02 1.94
N TRP A 334 -1.17 13.94 1.74
CA TRP A 334 -2.56 13.82 2.21
C TRP A 334 -2.68 13.34 3.65
N ILE A 335 -1.65 12.68 4.20
CA ILE A 335 -1.64 12.14 5.56
C ILE A 335 -0.60 12.81 6.47
N ASN A 336 0.40 13.49 5.89
CA ASN A 336 1.34 14.31 6.66
C ASN A 336 0.62 15.51 7.32
N GLY A 337 1.13 15.92 8.48
CA GLY A 337 0.51 16.97 9.30
C GLY A 337 -0.65 16.50 10.18
N TYR A 338 -0.98 15.21 10.19
CA TYR A 338 -1.98 14.60 11.08
C TYR A 338 -1.38 13.75 12.20
N ALA A 339 -0.05 13.70 12.35
CA ALA A 339 0.62 12.93 13.39
C ALA A 339 0.19 13.34 14.80
N ARG A 340 0.14 14.65 15.07
CA ARG A 340 -0.33 15.19 16.35
C ARG A 340 -1.80 14.89 16.62
N LEU A 341 -2.64 14.98 15.57
CA LEU A 341 -4.04 14.57 15.66
C LEU A 341 -4.14 13.08 16.01
N PHE A 342 -3.36 12.23 15.37
CA PHE A 342 -3.36 10.79 15.65
C PHE A 342 -3.05 10.51 17.13
N ILE A 343 -2.00 11.14 17.66
CA ILE A 343 -1.63 11.00 19.08
C ILE A 343 -2.75 11.53 19.99
N ALA A 344 -3.32 12.70 19.70
CA ALA A 344 -4.46 13.25 20.45
C ALA A 344 -5.67 12.30 20.43
N GLN A 345 -5.95 11.67 19.28
CA GLN A 345 -7.02 10.69 19.16
C GLN A 345 -6.74 9.44 20.00
N CYS A 346 -5.49 8.97 20.09
CA CYS A 346 -5.13 7.87 21.00
C CYS A 346 -5.45 8.19 22.47
N PHE A 347 -5.25 9.44 22.92
CA PHE A 347 -5.66 9.86 24.27
C PHE A 347 -7.18 9.90 24.41
N SER A 348 -7.87 10.52 23.45
CA SER A 348 -9.34 10.64 23.49
C SER A 348 -10.07 9.29 23.47
N THR A 349 -9.42 8.25 22.94
CA THR A 349 -9.96 6.89 22.83
C THR A 349 -9.39 5.93 23.88
N GLY A 350 -8.53 6.39 24.79
CA GLY A 350 -8.00 5.57 25.90
C GLY A 350 -7.03 4.47 25.46
N ILE A 351 -6.26 4.71 24.38
CA ILE A 351 -5.27 3.76 23.83
C ILE A 351 -3.86 4.34 23.72
N ALA A 352 -3.61 5.54 24.27
CA ALA A 352 -2.32 6.22 24.21
C ALA A 352 -1.17 5.43 24.86
N ASP A 353 -1.47 4.61 25.86
CA ASP A 353 -0.54 3.68 26.53
C ASP A 353 -0.08 2.51 25.66
N ARG A 354 -0.65 2.35 24.46
CA ARG A 354 -0.31 1.31 23.48
C ARG A 354 0.62 1.82 22.38
N LEU A 355 0.68 3.14 22.16
CA LEU A 355 1.50 3.75 21.11
C LEU A 355 2.98 3.68 21.50
N GLN A 356 3.82 3.12 20.61
CA GLN A 356 5.24 2.97 20.86
C GLN A 356 6.09 3.22 19.63
N VAL A 357 5.73 2.68 18.47
CA VAL A 357 6.44 3.02 17.22
C VAL A 357 5.45 3.71 16.30
N PHE A 358 5.82 4.89 15.81
CA PHE A 358 5.03 5.63 14.83
C PHE A 358 5.90 5.92 13.61
N SER A 359 5.47 5.42 12.45
CA SER A 359 6.25 5.42 11.21
C SER A 359 5.62 6.28 10.13
N THR A 360 6.43 6.91 9.28
CA THR A 360 5.95 7.79 8.20
C THR A 360 6.88 7.74 6.98
N ASP A 361 6.35 8.19 5.84
CA ASP A 361 7.10 8.52 4.63
C ASP A 361 7.49 10.01 4.67
N PHE A 362 8.64 10.35 4.11
CA PHE A 362 9.19 11.71 4.03
C PHE A 362 9.15 12.44 5.38
N VAL A 363 9.88 11.91 6.35
CA VAL A 363 9.88 12.42 7.73
C VAL A 363 10.21 13.92 7.81
N ASP A 364 9.40 14.65 8.57
CA ASP A 364 9.59 16.07 8.87
C ASP A 364 9.84 16.31 10.37
N ASP A 365 10.17 17.56 10.71
CA ASP A 365 10.50 17.95 12.07
C ASP A 365 9.28 17.87 13.02
N ASP A 366 8.08 18.18 12.53
CA ASP A 366 6.86 18.18 13.36
C ASP A 366 6.48 16.76 13.77
N PHE A 367 6.63 15.79 12.87
CA PHE A 367 6.42 14.37 13.15
C PHE A 367 7.36 13.86 14.26
N VAL A 368 8.65 14.19 14.16
CA VAL A 368 9.64 13.82 15.18
C VAL A 368 9.29 14.48 16.51
N ASP A 369 9.01 15.78 16.51
CA ASP A 369 8.64 16.51 17.72
C ASP A 369 7.36 15.97 18.36
N ALA A 370 6.42 15.51 17.54
CA ALA A 370 5.18 14.93 18.04
C ALA A 370 5.44 13.65 18.87
N CYS A 371 6.32 12.78 18.36
CA CYS A 371 6.72 11.54 19.03
C CYS A 371 7.61 11.80 20.25
N VAL A 372 8.63 12.66 20.11
CA VAL A 372 9.54 13.00 21.20
C VAL A 372 8.81 13.75 22.32
N GLY A 373 7.83 14.59 21.97
CA GLY A 373 7.01 15.29 22.95
C GLY A 373 6.19 14.36 23.83
N LEU A 374 5.55 13.33 23.25
CA LEU A 374 4.87 12.31 24.04
C LEU A 374 5.85 11.50 24.90
N THR A 375 7.04 11.19 24.38
CA THR A 375 8.10 10.52 25.16
C THR A 375 8.52 11.37 26.36
N TYR A 376 8.75 12.67 26.16
CA TYR A 376 9.05 13.62 27.23
C TYR A 376 7.94 13.64 28.29
N ALA A 377 6.67 13.69 27.87
CA ALA A 377 5.54 13.70 28.81
C ALA A 377 5.45 12.43 29.66
N ARG A 378 5.75 11.25 29.09
CA ARG A 378 5.80 9.98 29.84
C ARG A 378 6.91 9.99 30.89
N VAL A 379 8.12 10.43 30.52
CA VAL A 379 9.28 10.53 31.44
C VAL A 379 9.03 11.51 32.60
N GLU A 380 8.21 12.54 32.38
CA GLU A 380 7.80 13.49 33.41
C GLU A 380 6.56 13.04 34.21
N GLY A 381 5.98 11.88 33.90
CA GLY A 381 4.80 11.33 34.58
C GLY A 381 3.49 12.02 34.23
N ASN A 382 3.43 12.71 33.08
CA ASN A 382 2.28 13.49 32.61
C ASN A 382 1.41 12.77 31.57
N ALA A 383 1.79 11.55 31.14
CA ALA A 383 1.15 10.82 30.04
C ALA A 383 1.08 9.31 30.29
#